data_AF-A0A3D3B2Y7-F1
#
_entry.id   AF-A0A3D3B2Y7-F1
#
_cell.length_a   1.000
_cell.length_b   1.000
_cell.length_c   1.000
_cell.angle_alpha   90.00
_cell.angle_beta   90.00
_cell.angle_gamma   90.00
#
_symmetry.space_group_name_H-M   'P 1'
#
loop_
_entity.id
_entity.type
_entity.pdbx_description
1 polymer ?
#
loop_
_entity_poly.entity_id
_entity_poly.type
_entity_poly.pdbx_seq_one_letter_code
_entity_poly.pdbx_strand_id
1 'polypeptide(L)'
;MLLRRVHYVHVTICAIALTRRPAAQPGSLKRLRLTPRTLPHLNLRRSDGFGPRAAAFLSPADQLQEAGGVEANVATGYHAVEFLLWGQDLNGTGPGNGHRPATDYDLKKCTNGNCIRCAQYLSTVTDLLVDDLAFMAAQWGPDGAARKKLMDGEDQDGLVAIMTGLGSLSYGELAGERMKLGLMIHDPEEEHDCFSDNTHASHFFDALGIHNVYVGRYRRADGSLVTGPSVSDLVKANSPEADAELRAKLDATMGAMNTLYLRALTTESYDQMIGESNDAGNAVVQHAIDALLDQTKSLERAVATLDLKAIQFEGSDSLDNPAKVQGDSAAAGDGGAKPN
;
A
#
# COMPACT_ATOMS: atom_id res chain seq x y z
N MET A 1 -18.11 -8.06 19.67
CA MET A 1 -17.14 -7.17 20.37
C MET A 1 -15.68 -7.35 19.93
N LEU A 2 -15.31 -8.45 19.25
CA LEU A 2 -13.99 -8.63 18.62
C LEU A 2 -13.84 -7.95 17.23
N LEU A 3 -14.95 -7.65 16.56
CA LEU A 3 -15.02 -7.09 15.19
C LEU A 3 -14.64 -5.60 15.05
N ARG A 4 -14.37 -4.88 16.15
CA ARG A 4 -13.97 -3.45 16.09
C ARG A 4 -12.45 -3.22 16.20
N ARG A 5 -11.64 -4.27 16.38
CA ARG A 5 -10.18 -4.15 16.58
C ARG A 5 -9.34 -4.46 15.34
N VAL A 6 -9.94 -4.97 14.27
CA VAL A 6 -9.21 -5.29 13.02
C VAL A 6 -8.97 -4.04 12.15
N HIS A 7 -9.74 -2.96 12.35
CA HIS A 7 -9.64 -1.70 11.58
C HIS A 7 -8.34 -0.88 11.77
N TYR A 8 -7.35 -1.34 12.57
CA TYR A 8 -6.26 -0.47 13.04
C TYR A 8 -4.84 -0.93 12.68
N VAL A 9 -4.67 -2.01 11.90
CA VAL A 9 -3.32 -2.53 11.62
C VAL A 9 -2.62 -1.80 10.44
N HIS A 10 -3.33 -0.96 9.69
CA HIS A 10 -2.77 -0.27 8.50
C HIS A 10 -1.85 0.93 8.76
N VAL A 11 -1.49 1.27 10.01
CA VAL A 11 -0.63 2.44 10.27
C VAL A 11 0.39 2.19 11.37
N THR A 12 1.50 1.51 11.10
CA THR A 12 2.61 1.44 12.08
C THR A 12 4.04 1.54 11.52
N ILE A 13 4.28 1.91 10.25
CA ILE A 13 5.67 1.94 9.71
C ILE A 13 6.10 3.31 9.15
N CYS A 14 5.79 4.39 9.89
CA CYS A 14 6.45 5.69 9.68
C CYS A 14 6.49 6.48 10.99
N ALA A 15 7.47 6.21 11.85
CA ALA A 15 8.13 7.18 12.76
C ALA A 15 8.86 6.47 13.92
N ILE A 16 10.17 6.18 13.77
CA ILE A 16 11.06 6.00 14.94
C ILE A 16 12.38 6.76 14.78
N ALA A 17 12.36 7.94 15.40
CA ALA A 17 13.37 8.57 16.24
C ALA A 17 14.67 9.10 15.60
N LEU A 18 14.88 10.41 15.75
CA LEU A 18 16.17 11.10 15.86
C LEU A 18 16.54 11.22 17.34
N THR A 19 17.60 10.57 17.82
CA THR A 19 18.36 11.03 19.02
C THR A 19 19.81 10.54 18.99
N ARG A 20 20.73 11.53 18.97
CA ARG A 20 22.13 11.58 19.47
C ARG A 20 23.22 10.67 18.85
N ARG A 21 24.18 11.32 18.14
CA ARG A 21 25.54 10.83 17.76
C ARG A 21 26.55 10.96 18.93
N PRO A 22 27.69 10.24 18.92
CA PRO A 22 28.95 10.82 18.40
C PRO A 22 29.91 9.90 17.59
N ALA A 23 30.52 10.51 16.56
CA ALA A 23 31.90 10.46 16.00
C ALA A 23 32.65 9.17 15.56
N ALA A 24 32.93 9.10 14.23
CA ALA A 24 34.23 8.89 13.50
C ALA A 24 34.97 7.51 13.60
N GLN A 25 35.68 6.90 12.62
CA GLN A 25 36.03 7.09 11.19
C GLN A 25 36.77 5.78 10.65
N PRO A 26 37.35 5.65 9.41
CA PRO A 26 36.98 4.62 8.41
C PRO A 26 38.09 3.63 7.93
N GLY A 27 37.75 2.66 7.06
CA GLY A 27 38.73 1.75 6.42
C GLY A 27 38.26 0.94 5.17
N SER A 28 38.59 1.48 3.98
CA SER A 28 38.78 0.95 2.61
C SER A 28 38.28 -0.43 2.09
N LEU A 29 37.41 -0.35 1.07
CA LEU A 29 37.51 -0.82 -0.35
C LEU A 29 38.16 -2.17 -0.75
N LYS A 30 37.42 -3.02 -1.50
CA LYS A 30 37.67 -3.34 -2.94
C LYS A 30 36.64 -4.33 -3.59
N ARG A 31 35.87 -3.79 -4.56
CA ARG A 31 35.58 -4.22 -5.96
C ARG A 31 35.31 -5.72 -6.31
N LEU A 32 34.14 -6.04 -6.90
CA LEU A 32 34.03 -6.66 -8.26
C LEU A 32 32.59 -6.70 -8.88
N ARG A 33 32.48 -6.08 -10.08
CA ARG A 33 31.67 -6.38 -11.31
C ARG A 33 30.12 -6.43 -11.35
N LEU A 34 29.56 -5.33 -11.88
CA LEU A 34 28.70 -5.13 -13.09
C LEU A 34 27.47 -6.03 -13.41
N THR A 35 26.29 -5.52 -13.01
CA THR A 35 25.00 -5.19 -13.72
C THR A 35 24.38 -6.13 -14.77
N PRO A 36 23.02 -6.24 -14.78
CA PRO A 36 22.18 -5.25 -15.49
C PRO A 36 21.24 -4.41 -14.58
N ARG A 37 21.01 -3.17 -15.04
CA ARG A 37 20.11 -2.07 -14.61
C ARG A 37 18.71 -2.51 -14.10
N THR A 38 17.96 -1.81 -13.24
CA THR A 38 18.09 -0.55 -12.46
C THR A 38 16.89 -0.49 -11.49
N LEU A 39 17.13 -0.41 -10.18
CA LEU A 39 16.29 0.22 -9.12
C LEU A 39 17.10 0.06 -7.80
N PRO A 40 17.85 1.09 -7.32
CA PRO A 40 18.77 0.90 -6.21
C PRO A 40 18.20 1.43 -4.90
N HIS A 41 17.03 0.98 -4.45
CA HIS A 41 16.59 1.28 -3.08
C HIS A 41 16.09 0.01 -2.37
N LEU A 42 16.98 -0.54 -1.53
CA LEU A 42 16.73 -1.56 -0.50
C LEU A 42 16.51 -3.02 -0.96
N ASN A 43 17.57 -3.65 -1.50
CA ASN A 43 17.57 -5.10 -1.74
C ASN A 43 18.07 -5.84 -0.48
N LEU A 44 17.18 -6.11 0.49
CA LEU A 44 17.46 -6.93 1.67
C LEU A 44 17.02 -8.38 1.38
N ARG A 45 17.96 -9.33 1.30
CA ARG A 45 17.61 -10.74 1.10
C ARG A 45 16.96 -11.32 2.38
N ARG A 46 15.84 -12.02 2.16
CA ARG A 46 14.80 -12.46 3.11
C ARG A 46 15.13 -13.73 3.93
N SER A 47 16.26 -14.40 3.72
CA SER A 47 16.45 -15.78 4.20
C SER A 47 16.94 -15.96 5.65
N ASP A 48 17.49 -14.92 6.29
CA ASP A 48 18.37 -15.15 7.45
C ASP A 48 17.67 -15.01 8.83
N GLY A 49 16.33 -15.00 8.88
CA GLY A 49 15.57 -14.74 10.12
C GLY A 49 14.39 -15.66 10.42
N PHE A 50 14.01 -16.59 9.53
CA PHE A 50 12.77 -17.37 9.68
C PHE A 50 12.98 -18.71 10.38
N GLY A 51 12.00 -19.12 11.19
CA GLY A 51 11.95 -20.48 11.73
C GLY A 51 11.79 -21.54 10.62
N PRO A 52 12.13 -22.82 10.89
CA PRO A 52 12.20 -23.86 9.86
C PRO A 52 10.86 -24.16 9.15
N ARG A 53 9.72 -23.83 9.76
CA ARG A 53 8.39 -23.96 9.14
C ARG A 53 8.08 -22.84 8.14
N ALA A 54 8.39 -21.59 8.50
CA ALA A 54 8.23 -20.44 7.62
C ALA A 54 9.17 -20.54 6.40
N ALA A 55 10.42 -20.97 6.61
CA ALA A 55 11.39 -21.18 5.53
C ALA A 55 10.94 -22.24 4.49
N ALA A 56 10.26 -23.31 4.91
CA ALA A 56 9.75 -24.35 4.01
C ALA A 56 8.49 -23.93 3.22
N PHE A 57 7.73 -22.96 3.74
CA PHE A 57 6.51 -22.43 3.12
C PHE A 57 6.80 -21.25 2.18
N LEU A 58 7.87 -20.49 2.42
CA LEU A 58 8.27 -19.34 1.59
C LEU A 58 8.64 -19.73 0.15
N SER A 59 9.30 -20.87 -0.07
CA SER A 59 9.81 -21.20 -1.42
C SER A 59 8.73 -21.45 -2.48
N PRO A 60 7.58 -22.09 -2.18
CA PRO A 60 6.46 -22.17 -3.13
C PRO A 60 5.59 -20.92 -3.11
N ALA A 61 5.46 -20.24 -1.96
CA ALA A 61 4.67 -19.02 -1.84
C ALA A 61 5.22 -17.87 -2.69
N ASP A 62 6.54 -17.64 -2.69
CA ASP A 62 7.20 -16.64 -3.54
C ASP A 62 7.04 -16.95 -5.05
N GLN A 63 6.74 -18.20 -5.43
CA GLN A 63 6.46 -18.57 -6.82
C GLN A 63 5.00 -18.36 -7.23
N LEU A 64 4.10 -18.30 -6.24
CA LEU A 64 2.65 -18.20 -6.45
C LEU A 64 2.13 -16.78 -6.25
N GLN A 65 2.75 -16.00 -5.37
CA GLN A 65 2.45 -14.58 -5.20
C GLN A 65 2.74 -13.82 -6.48
N GLU A 66 1.76 -13.06 -6.98
CA GLU A 66 1.84 -12.26 -8.22
C GLU A 66 2.28 -13.09 -9.44
N ALA A 67 1.99 -14.40 -9.42
CA ALA A 67 2.44 -15.30 -10.48
C ALA A 67 1.94 -14.81 -11.84
N GLY A 68 2.85 -14.73 -12.83
CA GLY A 68 2.52 -14.21 -14.15
C GLY A 68 2.32 -12.69 -14.22
N GLY A 69 2.64 -11.94 -13.16
CA GLY A 69 2.45 -10.49 -13.10
C GLY A 69 1.00 -10.08 -12.80
N VAL A 70 0.18 -10.99 -12.29
CA VAL A 70 -1.23 -10.74 -11.96
C VAL A 70 -1.32 -10.51 -10.45
N GLU A 71 -1.63 -9.29 -10.01
CA GLU A 71 -1.66 -8.93 -8.58
C GLU A 71 -2.71 -9.72 -7.79
N ALA A 72 -3.80 -10.13 -8.44
CA ALA A 72 -4.84 -10.98 -7.84
C ALA A 72 -4.34 -12.39 -7.42
N ASN A 73 -3.13 -12.81 -7.84
CA ASN A 73 -2.54 -14.07 -7.38
C ASN A 73 -1.94 -13.91 -5.98
N VAL A 74 -2.76 -14.18 -4.96
CA VAL A 74 -2.38 -13.99 -3.56
C VAL A 74 -2.10 -15.32 -2.87
N ALA A 75 -0.87 -15.50 -2.40
CA ALA A 75 -0.42 -16.69 -1.68
C ALA A 75 0.00 -16.42 -0.23
N THR A 76 0.24 -15.16 0.16
CA THR A 76 0.68 -14.78 1.52
C THR A 76 0.16 -13.39 1.91
N GLY A 77 0.49 -12.91 3.12
CA GLY A 77 0.18 -11.55 3.57
C GLY A 77 -1.29 -11.33 3.93
N TYR A 78 -1.70 -10.05 3.98
CA TYR A 78 -3.05 -9.65 4.38
C TYR A 78 -4.13 -10.23 3.48
N HIS A 79 -3.99 -10.14 2.16
CA HIS A 79 -5.01 -10.62 1.23
C HIS A 79 -5.17 -12.15 1.24
N ALA A 80 -4.12 -12.92 1.61
CA ALA A 80 -4.28 -14.37 1.78
C ALA A 80 -5.14 -14.67 3.00
N VAL A 81 -4.94 -13.93 4.10
CA VAL A 81 -5.80 -14.00 5.29
C VAL A 81 -7.22 -13.56 4.93
N GLU A 82 -7.36 -12.49 4.17
CA GLU A 82 -8.64 -11.95 3.69
C GLU A 82 -9.41 -13.00 2.87
N PHE A 83 -8.83 -13.56 1.81
CA PHE A 83 -9.42 -14.62 1.00
C PHE A 83 -9.78 -15.87 1.83
N LEU A 84 -8.95 -16.19 2.83
CA LEU A 84 -9.25 -17.30 3.73
C LEU A 84 -10.41 -16.97 4.66
N LEU A 85 -10.67 -15.72 5.02
CA LEU A 85 -11.77 -15.37 5.93
C LEU A 85 -13.07 -15.04 5.19
N TRP A 86 -13.00 -14.36 4.06
CA TRP A 86 -14.15 -13.96 3.25
C TRP A 86 -14.40 -14.90 2.08
N GLY A 87 -13.39 -15.56 1.53
CA GLY A 87 -13.55 -16.32 0.29
C GLY A 87 -13.53 -15.43 -0.93
N GLN A 88 -13.80 -16.02 -2.09
CA GLN A 88 -13.90 -15.27 -3.34
C GLN A 88 -15.15 -14.39 -3.30
N ASP A 89 -15.02 -13.15 -3.76
CA ASP A 89 -16.16 -12.34 -4.13
C ASP A 89 -16.56 -12.66 -5.58
N LEU A 90 -17.85 -12.95 -5.79
CA LEU A 90 -18.41 -13.28 -7.09
C LEU A 90 -19.57 -12.33 -7.47
N ASN A 91 -19.71 -11.21 -6.76
CA ASN A 91 -20.78 -10.24 -6.99
C ASN A 91 -20.46 -9.28 -8.16
N GLY A 92 -19.23 -9.29 -8.68
CA GLY A 92 -18.79 -8.36 -9.71
C GLY A 92 -18.84 -6.94 -9.16
N THR A 93 -19.60 -6.05 -9.80
CA THR A 93 -19.86 -4.70 -9.29
C THR A 93 -21.27 -4.57 -8.68
N GLY A 94 -21.87 -5.71 -8.31
CA GLY A 94 -23.12 -5.80 -7.58
C GLY A 94 -22.90 -5.86 -6.07
N PRO A 95 -23.94 -5.66 -5.26
CA PRO A 95 -23.79 -5.62 -3.81
C PRO A 95 -23.46 -6.97 -3.19
N GLY A 96 -22.44 -7.00 -2.34
CA GLY A 96 -22.07 -8.15 -1.52
C GLY A 96 -20.55 -8.25 -1.41
N ASN A 97 -20.09 -9.11 -0.51
CA ASN A 97 -18.67 -9.47 -0.40
C ASN A 97 -18.50 -10.99 -0.38
N GLY A 98 -17.26 -11.44 -0.25
CA GLY A 98 -16.95 -12.86 -0.04
C GLY A 98 -17.75 -13.46 1.13
N HIS A 99 -18.37 -14.62 0.89
CA HIS A 99 -19.23 -15.29 1.86
C HIS A 99 -18.74 -16.69 2.29
N ARG A 100 -17.48 -16.80 2.71
CA ARG A 100 -16.95 -18.06 3.24
C ARG A 100 -17.63 -18.40 4.59
N PRO A 101 -18.21 -19.59 4.73
CA PRO A 101 -18.83 -19.98 5.98
C PRO A 101 -17.77 -20.33 7.03
N ALA A 102 -17.97 -19.92 8.29
CA ALA A 102 -17.07 -20.25 9.39
C ALA A 102 -16.91 -21.78 9.63
N THR A 103 -17.85 -22.58 9.13
CA THR A 103 -17.77 -24.05 9.16
C THR A 103 -16.66 -24.62 8.29
N ASP A 104 -16.06 -23.83 7.39
CA ASP A 104 -14.81 -24.17 6.71
C ASP A 104 -13.61 -24.29 7.67
N TYR A 105 -13.78 -23.86 8.93
CA TYR A 105 -12.80 -23.99 10.00
C TYR A 105 -13.27 -24.91 11.14
N ASP A 106 -14.48 -25.47 11.05
CA ASP A 106 -15.02 -26.38 12.07
C ASP A 106 -14.57 -27.81 11.80
N LEU A 107 -13.63 -28.30 12.60
CA LEU A 107 -13.11 -29.67 12.52
C LEU A 107 -14.17 -30.76 12.78
N LYS A 108 -15.29 -30.41 13.40
CA LYS A 108 -16.39 -31.33 13.73
C LYS A 108 -17.56 -31.23 12.74
N LYS A 109 -17.76 -30.08 12.09
CA LYS A 109 -18.86 -29.81 11.16
C LYS A 109 -18.35 -29.31 9.80
N CYS A 110 -17.34 -29.99 9.28
CA CYS A 110 -16.65 -29.55 8.08
C CYS A 110 -17.56 -29.62 6.84
N THR A 111 -17.95 -28.46 6.32
CA THR A 111 -18.91 -28.38 5.20
C THR A 111 -18.27 -28.74 3.85
N ASN A 112 -16.99 -28.42 3.66
CA ASN A 112 -16.30 -28.54 2.37
C ASN A 112 -15.12 -29.54 2.38
N GLY A 113 -15.07 -30.45 3.36
CA GLY A 113 -14.10 -31.56 3.44
C GLY A 113 -12.64 -31.19 3.69
N ASN A 114 -12.27 -29.90 3.64
CA ASN A 114 -10.90 -29.42 3.68
C ASN A 114 -10.54 -28.63 4.96
N CYS A 115 -11.37 -28.69 6.00
CA CYS A 115 -11.28 -27.76 7.13
C CYS A 115 -9.99 -27.84 7.93
N ILE A 116 -9.37 -29.03 8.04
CA ILE A 116 -8.03 -29.18 8.61
C ILE A 116 -7.01 -28.35 7.82
N ARG A 117 -7.05 -28.47 6.48
CA ARG A 117 -6.13 -27.76 5.58
C ARG A 117 -6.41 -26.26 5.60
N CYS A 118 -7.67 -25.83 5.58
CA CYS A 118 -8.05 -24.42 5.68
C CYS A 118 -7.53 -23.79 6.99
N ALA A 119 -7.78 -24.44 8.14
CA ALA A 119 -7.30 -23.96 9.43
C ALA A 119 -5.77 -23.92 9.52
N GLN A 120 -5.09 -24.95 9.00
CA GLN A 120 -3.62 -24.98 8.93
C GLN A 120 -3.08 -23.85 8.04
N TYR A 121 -3.70 -23.61 6.89
CA TYR A 121 -3.27 -22.58 5.97
C TYR A 121 -3.45 -21.18 6.58
N LEU A 122 -4.63 -20.88 7.12
CA LEU A 122 -4.92 -19.62 7.81
C LEU A 122 -3.92 -19.35 8.95
N SER A 123 -3.64 -20.36 9.79
CA SER A 123 -2.63 -20.23 10.84
C SER A 123 -1.25 -19.94 10.26
N THR A 124 -0.84 -20.66 9.21
CA THR A 124 0.50 -20.53 8.62
C THR A 124 0.72 -19.16 7.98
N VAL A 125 -0.25 -18.65 7.19
CA VAL A 125 -0.10 -17.31 6.58
C VAL A 125 -0.20 -16.19 7.61
N THR A 126 -0.97 -16.40 8.69
CA THR A 126 -1.04 -15.43 9.78
C THR A 126 0.27 -15.38 10.55
N ASP A 127 0.87 -16.54 10.87
CA ASP A 127 2.17 -16.60 11.54
C ASP A 127 3.26 -15.95 10.66
N LEU A 128 3.25 -16.24 9.34
CA LEU A 128 4.17 -15.61 8.41
C LEU A 128 3.99 -14.08 8.33
N LEU A 129 2.74 -13.59 8.30
CA LEU A 129 2.44 -12.16 8.31
C LEU A 129 2.96 -11.50 9.60
N VAL A 130 2.78 -12.13 10.76
CA VAL A 130 3.31 -11.63 12.03
C VAL A 130 4.84 -11.57 12.00
N ASP A 131 5.50 -12.61 11.48
CA ASP A 131 6.96 -12.63 11.33
C ASP A 131 7.46 -11.53 10.38
N ASP A 132 6.81 -11.34 9.23
CA ASP A 132 7.14 -10.28 8.26
C ASP A 132 6.97 -8.88 8.87
N LEU A 133 5.88 -8.64 9.60
CA LEU A 133 5.66 -7.37 10.31
C LEU A 133 6.69 -7.14 11.41
N ALA A 134 7.06 -8.18 12.17
CA ALA A 134 8.09 -8.10 13.20
C ALA A 134 9.47 -7.80 12.58
N PHE A 135 9.80 -8.43 11.45
CA PHE A 135 11.00 -8.13 10.69
C PHE A 135 11.02 -6.66 10.22
N MET A 136 9.92 -6.18 9.63
CA MET A 136 9.82 -4.79 9.16
C MET A 136 9.94 -3.78 10.31
N ALA A 137 9.29 -4.05 11.44
CA ALA A 137 9.44 -3.23 12.65
C ALA A 137 10.90 -3.20 13.14
N ALA A 138 11.59 -4.34 13.12
CA ALA A 138 13.00 -4.44 13.50
C ALA A 138 13.93 -3.64 12.56
N GLN A 139 13.63 -3.57 11.26
CA GLN A 139 14.41 -2.75 10.30
C GLN A 139 14.42 -1.25 10.64
N TRP A 140 13.34 -0.78 11.28
CA TRP A 140 13.17 0.62 11.68
C TRP A 140 13.47 0.88 13.18
N GLY A 141 13.77 -0.17 13.94
CA GLY A 141 14.21 -0.05 15.33
C GLY A 141 15.53 0.72 15.48
N PRO A 142 15.95 1.05 16.72
CA PRO A 142 17.16 1.84 16.97
C PRO A 142 18.42 1.32 16.26
N ASP A 143 18.55 0.00 16.16
CA ASP A 143 19.67 -0.69 15.52
C ASP A 143 19.36 -1.27 14.14
N GLY A 144 18.16 -1.03 13.61
CA GLY A 144 17.67 -1.60 12.36
C GLY A 144 18.42 -1.10 11.13
N ALA A 145 18.55 -1.95 10.11
CA ALA A 145 19.36 -1.65 8.94
C ALA A 145 18.78 -0.51 8.09
N ALA A 146 17.44 -0.43 7.96
CA ALA A 146 16.79 0.67 7.24
C ALA A 146 17.02 2.01 7.95
N ARG A 147 16.85 2.05 9.28
CA ARG A 147 17.12 3.26 10.06
C ARG A 147 18.60 3.68 10.01
N LYS A 148 19.53 2.73 10.16
CA LYS A 148 20.98 3.01 10.06
C LYS A 148 21.35 3.57 8.69
N LYS A 149 20.86 2.94 7.61
CA LYS A 149 21.09 3.43 6.24
C LYS A 149 20.67 4.90 6.07
N LEU A 150 19.55 5.29 6.65
CA LEU A 150 19.08 6.68 6.60
C LEU A 150 19.97 7.62 7.44
N MET A 151 20.35 7.20 8.65
CA MET A 151 21.12 8.01 9.61
C MET A 151 22.62 8.14 9.29
N ASP A 152 23.15 7.17 8.54
CA ASP A 152 24.54 7.16 8.09
C ASP A 152 24.75 7.98 6.80
N GLY A 153 23.66 8.34 6.11
CA GLY A 153 23.66 9.21 4.93
C GLY A 153 23.80 10.71 5.28
N GLU A 154 23.68 11.54 4.25
CA GLU A 154 23.56 13.00 4.41
C GLU A 154 22.12 13.38 4.77
N ASP A 155 21.92 14.52 5.44
CA ASP A 155 20.56 14.98 5.82
C ASP A 155 19.62 15.09 4.59
N GLN A 156 20.19 15.44 3.44
CA GLN A 156 19.49 15.51 2.15
C GLN A 156 19.04 14.13 1.66
N ASP A 157 19.77 13.05 1.93
CA ASP A 157 19.37 11.69 1.55
C ASP A 157 18.08 11.29 2.29
N GLY A 158 17.94 11.72 3.54
CA GLY A 158 16.72 11.52 4.32
C GLY A 158 15.51 12.24 3.74
N LEU A 159 15.70 13.50 3.33
CA LEU A 159 14.64 14.28 2.68
C LEU A 159 14.27 13.72 1.31
N VAL A 160 15.25 13.29 0.51
CA VAL A 160 14.99 12.61 -0.76
C VAL A 160 14.16 11.35 -0.52
N ALA A 161 14.54 10.50 0.44
CA ALA A 161 13.78 9.27 0.72
C ALA A 161 12.33 9.56 1.14
N ILE A 162 12.10 10.56 1.99
CA ILE A 162 10.75 10.95 2.41
C ILE A 162 9.94 11.47 1.22
N MET A 163 10.50 12.40 0.45
CA MET A 163 9.79 13.02 -0.68
C MET A 163 9.54 12.04 -1.82
N THR A 164 10.46 11.12 -2.10
CA THR A 164 10.22 10.01 -3.03
C THR A 164 9.04 9.17 -2.57
N GLY A 165 9.02 8.73 -1.29
CA GLY A 165 7.94 7.90 -0.78
C GLY A 165 6.57 8.60 -0.81
N LEU A 166 6.52 9.88 -0.43
CA LEU A 166 5.29 10.67 -0.50
C LEU A 166 4.78 10.83 -1.93
N GLY A 167 5.68 11.13 -2.87
CA GLY A 167 5.34 11.32 -4.28
C GLY A 167 4.94 10.03 -4.98
N SER A 168 5.72 8.97 -4.85
CA SER A 168 5.40 7.64 -5.40
C SER A 168 4.07 7.11 -4.89
N LEU A 169 3.84 7.17 -3.57
CA LEU A 169 2.58 6.71 -2.99
C LEU A 169 1.40 7.56 -3.47
N SER A 170 1.58 8.87 -3.63
CA SER A 170 0.52 9.74 -4.16
C SER A 170 0.18 9.45 -5.62
N TYR A 171 1.20 9.26 -6.47
CA TYR A 171 1.08 9.24 -7.93
C TYR A 171 0.90 7.83 -8.48
N GLY A 172 2.00 7.10 -8.64
CA GLY A 172 1.99 5.79 -9.30
C GLY A 172 1.15 4.79 -8.54
N GLU A 173 1.37 4.68 -7.24
CA GLU A 173 0.75 3.64 -6.42
C GLU A 173 -0.73 3.92 -6.16
N LEU A 174 -1.07 4.94 -5.36
CA LEU A 174 -2.45 5.13 -4.91
C LEU A 174 -3.35 5.66 -6.02
N ALA A 175 -2.94 6.75 -6.71
CA ALA A 175 -3.78 7.32 -7.76
C ALA A 175 -3.84 6.43 -8.99
N GLY A 176 -2.70 5.88 -9.40
CA GLY A 176 -2.57 5.05 -10.60
C GLY A 176 -3.05 3.63 -10.38
N GLU A 177 -2.15 2.78 -9.88
CA GLU A 177 -2.35 1.34 -9.80
C GLU A 177 -3.56 0.97 -8.93
N ARG A 178 -3.74 1.61 -7.77
CA ARG A 178 -4.79 1.19 -6.81
C ARG A 178 -6.17 1.81 -7.03
N MET A 179 -6.27 2.89 -7.80
CA MET A 179 -7.55 3.58 -7.99
C MET A 179 -7.92 3.76 -9.46
N LYS A 180 -7.01 4.28 -10.29
CA LYS A 180 -7.32 4.62 -11.67
C LYS A 180 -7.47 3.39 -12.55
N LEU A 181 -6.67 2.35 -12.33
CA LEU A 181 -6.73 1.08 -13.07
C LEU A 181 -8.13 0.46 -13.04
N GLY A 182 -8.61 0.06 -11.86
CA GLY A 182 -9.93 -0.57 -11.70
C GLY A 182 -11.08 0.34 -12.17
N LEU A 183 -10.98 1.65 -11.96
CA LEU A 183 -11.97 2.60 -12.48
C LEU A 183 -11.98 2.66 -14.02
N MET A 184 -10.83 2.55 -14.68
CA MET A 184 -10.72 2.64 -16.14
C MET A 184 -11.25 1.41 -16.86
N ILE A 185 -11.06 0.23 -16.27
CA ILE A 185 -11.46 -1.04 -16.89
C ILE A 185 -12.74 -1.61 -16.27
N HIS A 186 -13.29 -0.95 -15.26
CA HIS A 186 -14.48 -1.36 -14.51
C HIS A 186 -14.38 -2.78 -13.95
N ASP A 187 -13.16 -3.18 -13.55
CA ASP A 187 -12.87 -4.51 -13.04
C ASP A 187 -12.75 -4.47 -11.51
N PRO A 188 -13.66 -5.12 -10.77
CA PRO A 188 -13.58 -5.24 -9.32
C PRO A 188 -12.40 -6.10 -8.85
N GLU A 189 -11.80 -6.95 -9.69
CA GLU A 189 -10.61 -7.72 -9.29
C GLU A 189 -9.34 -6.85 -9.22
N GLU A 190 -9.38 -5.63 -9.77
CA GLU A 190 -8.30 -4.64 -9.65
C GLU A 190 -8.47 -3.73 -8.41
N GLU A 191 -9.50 -3.96 -7.58
CA GLU A 191 -9.61 -3.25 -6.30
C GLU A 191 -8.75 -3.91 -5.22
N HIS A 192 -8.29 -3.12 -4.24
CA HIS A 192 -7.25 -3.58 -3.31
C HIS A 192 -7.72 -4.67 -2.32
N ASP A 193 -8.87 -4.48 -1.67
CA ASP A 193 -9.40 -5.41 -0.66
C ASP A 193 -10.70 -6.08 -1.18
N CYS A 194 -10.61 -6.67 -2.39
CA CYS A 194 -11.76 -7.15 -3.16
C CYS A 194 -12.58 -8.27 -2.51
N PHE A 195 -12.02 -9.00 -1.54
CA PHE A 195 -12.76 -10.07 -0.88
C PHE A 195 -13.66 -9.56 0.26
N SER A 196 -13.29 -8.43 0.88
CA SER A 196 -13.88 -7.96 2.13
C SER A 196 -14.64 -6.63 2.05
N ASP A 197 -14.72 -6.00 0.88
CA ASP A 197 -15.25 -4.65 0.63
C ASP A 197 -14.53 -3.55 1.43
N ASN A 198 -13.24 -3.73 1.74
CA ASN A 198 -12.52 -2.83 2.63
C ASN A 198 -11.64 -1.78 1.92
N THR A 199 -11.63 -1.77 0.58
CA THR A 199 -10.74 -0.93 -0.26
C THR A 199 -10.79 0.55 0.12
N HIS A 200 -11.98 1.06 0.38
CA HIS A 200 -12.22 2.45 0.82
C HIS A 200 -11.42 2.83 2.08
N ALA A 201 -11.26 1.91 3.02
CA ALA A 201 -10.48 2.13 4.23
C ALA A 201 -8.98 2.17 3.94
N SER A 202 -8.49 1.23 3.12
CA SER A 202 -7.09 1.17 2.73
C SER A 202 -6.65 2.46 2.02
N HIS A 203 -7.40 2.91 1.01
CA HIS A 203 -7.13 4.19 0.33
C HIS A 203 -7.15 5.40 1.26
N PHE A 204 -8.12 5.45 2.18
CA PHE A 204 -8.20 6.54 3.15
C PHE A 204 -6.97 6.58 4.06
N PHE A 205 -6.52 5.43 4.55
CA PHE A 205 -5.39 5.35 5.47
C PHE A 205 -4.04 5.56 4.77
N ASP A 206 -3.91 5.20 3.49
CA ASP A 206 -2.74 5.55 2.67
C ASP A 206 -2.62 7.07 2.51
N ALA A 207 -3.70 7.74 2.11
CA ALA A 207 -3.74 9.20 2.01
C ALA A 207 -3.44 9.88 3.36
N LEU A 208 -3.98 9.34 4.46
CA LEU A 208 -3.69 9.82 5.81
C LEU A 208 -2.20 9.63 6.17
N GLY A 209 -1.58 8.54 5.73
CA GLY A 209 -0.14 8.29 5.90
C GLY A 209 0.71 9.38 5.26
N ILE A 210 0.40 9.73 4.00
CA ILE A 210 1.06 10.81 3.25
C ILE A 210 0.94 12.13 4.03
N HIS A 211 -0.28 12.48 4.47
CA HIS A 211 -0.52 13.69 5.25
C HIS A 211 0.31 13.72 6.53
N ASN A 212 0.22 12.66 7.35
CA ASN A 212 0.88 12.57 8.65
C ASN A 212 2.41 12.73 8.55
N VAL A 213 3.03 12.10 7.54
CA VAL A 213 4.47 12.15 7.33
C VAL A 213 4.90 13.56 6.92
N TYR A 214 4.17 14.22 6.02
CA TYR A 214 4.49 15.58 5.59
C TYR A 214 4.43 16.59 6.75
N VAL A 215 3.39 16.50 7.59
CA VAL A 215 3.19 17.42 8.74
C VAL A 215 3.90 16.98 10.02
N GLY A 216 4.59 15.84 10.01
CA GLY A 216 5.31 15.32 11.19
C GLY A 216 4.42 15.04 12.40
N ARG A 217 3.16 14.65 12.17
CA ARG A 217 2.18 14.39 13.23
C ARG A 217 1.35 13.16 12.92
N TYR A 218 1.30 12.23 13.87
CA TYR A 218 0.52 11.00 13.76
C TYR A 218 -0.15 10.65 15.08
N ARG A 219 -1.36 10.07 15.03
CA ARG A 219 -2.08 9.58 16.21
C ARG A 219 -1.99 8.06 16.27
N ARG A 220 -1.34 7.54 17.32
CA ARG A 220 -1.21 6.11 17.57
C ARG A 220 -2.56 5.46 17.85
N ALA A 221 -2.62 4.14 17.72
CA ALA A 221 -3.78 3.32 18.05
C ALA A 221 -4.24 3.46 19.52
N ASP A 222 -3.33 3.78 20.44
CA ASP A 222 -3.65 4.06 21.85
C ASP A 222 -4.18 5.48 22.11
N GLY A 223 -4.31 6.30 21.06
CA GLY A 223 -4.76 7.69 21.12
C GLY A 223 -3.65 8.71 21.40
N SER A 224 -2.43 8.28 21.74
CA SER A 224 -1.31 9.20 21.94
C SER A 224 -0.87 9.86 20.64
N LEU A 225 -0.37 11.09 20.74
CA LEU A 225 0.14 11.84 19.59
C LEU A 225 1.66 11.71 19.48
N VAL A 226 2.13 11.49 18.26
CA VAL A 226 3.50 11.71 17.81
C VAL A 226 3.54 13.06 17.14
N THR A 227 4.49 13.90 17.54
CA THR A 227 4.76 15.21 16.91
C THR A 227 6.26 15.46 16.93
N GLY A 228 6.79 16.10 15.89
CA GLY A 228 8.19 16.51 15.84
C GLY A 228 8.43 17.50 14.70
N PRO A 229 9.70 17.89 14.45
CA PRO A 229 10.07 18.61 13.24
C PRO A 229 9.56 17.90 12.00
N SER A 230 9.09 18.65 11.02
CA SER A 230 8.41 18.11 9.84
C SER A 230 9.00 18.61 8.52
N VAL A 231 8.67 17.93 7.42
CA VAL A 231 8.99 18.41 6.07
C VAL A 231 8.25 19.72 5.78
N SER A 232 7.01 19.85 6.25
CA SER A 232 6.23 21.09 6.20
C SER A 232 7.00 22.28 6.81
N ASP A 233 7.65 22.10 7.97
CA ASP A 233 8.46 23.16 8.60
C ASP A 233 9.63 23.61 7.71
N LEU A 234 10.30 22.66 7.04
CA LEU A 234 11.42 22.94 6.13
C LEU A 234 10.97 23.63 4.84
N VAL A 235 9.89 23.15 4.23
CA VAL A 235 9.32 23.78 3.04
C VAL A 235 8.88 25.20 3.37
N LYS A 236 8.18 25.40 4.49
CA LYS A 236 7.73 26.72 4.94
C LYS A 236 8.87 27.69 5.20
N ALA A 237 9.99 27.21 5.73
CA ALA A 237 11.17 28.05 5.97
C ALA A 237 11.79 28.59 4.66
N ASN A 238 11.69 27.83 3.56
CA ASN A 238 12.20 28.23 2.25
C ASN A 238 11.17 28.97 1.39
N SER A 239 9.91 28.52 1.41
CA SER A 239 8.76 29.17 0.77
C SER A 239 7.48 28.92 1.59
N PRO A 240 7.01 29.92 2.33
CA PRO A 240 5.72 29.86 3.04
C PRO A 240 4.53 29.59 2.11
N GLU A 241 4.59 30.08 0.88
CA GLU A 241 3.56 29.89 -0.13
C GLU A 241 3.48 28.44 -0.60
N ALA A 242 4.63 27.81 -0.87
CA ALA A 242 4.69 26.40 -1.30
C ALA A 242 4.18 25.44 -0.21
N ASP A 243 4.52 25.68 1.07
CA ASP A 243 3.98 24.90 2.18
C ASP A 243 2.46 25.07 2.33
N ALA A 244 1.98 26.32 2.28
CA ALA A 244 0.55 26.61 2.39
C ALA A 244 -0.25 25.94 1.26
N GLU A 245 0.29 25.96 0.03
CA GLU A 245 -0.31 25.28 -1.10
C GLU A 245 -0.34 23.76 -0.91
N LEU A 246 0.80 23.13 -0.60
CA LEU A 246 0.87 21.68 -0.45
C LEU A 246 -0.01 21.19 0.71
N ARG A 247 -0.04 21.89 1.83
CA ARG A 247 -0.97 21.58 2.93
C ARG A 247 -2.44 21.67 2.49
N ALA A 248 -2.81 22.70 1.75
CA ALA A 248 -4.16 22.84 1.23
C ALA A 248 -4.52 21.69 0.27
N LYS A 249 -3.58 21.21 -0.56
CA LYS A 249 -3.81 20.04 -1.43
C LYS A 249 -3.93 18.74 -0.66
N LEU A 250 -3.07 18.50 0.34
CA LEU A 250 -3.17 17.34 1.22
C LEU A 250 -4.52 17.32 1.97
N ASP A 251 -4.97 18.48 2.47
CA ASP A 251 -6.27 18.61 3.14
C ASP A 251 -7.43 18.37 2.16
N ALA A 252 -7.32 18.82 0.91
CA ALA A 252 -8.31 18.54 -0.14
C ALA A 252 -8.39 17.05 -0.48
N THR A 253 -7.25 16.36 -0.60
CA THR A 253 -7.20 14.90 -0.78
C THR A 253 -7.88 14.18 0.37
N MET A 254 -7.61 14.58 1.62
CA MET A 254 -8.31 13.99 2.78
C MET A 254 -9.83 14.24 2.73
N GLY A 255 -10.28 15.38 2.22
CA GLY A 255 -11.70 15.66 1.98
C GLY A 255 -12.34 14.75 0.93
N ALA A 256 -11.65 14.53 -0.19
CA ALA A 256 -12.11 13.63 -1.26
C ALA A 256 -12.12 12.16 -0.77
N MET A 257 -11.06 11.71 -0.11
CA MET A 257 -10.96 10.38 0.48
C MET A 257 -12.02 10.15 1.56
N ASN A 258 -12.32 11.15 2.40
CA ASN A 258 -13.40 11.03 3.37
C ASN A 258 -14.78 10.91 2.71
N THR A 259 -15.00 11.59 1.57
CA THR A 259 -16.24 11.48 0.81
C THR A 259 -16.41 10.06 0.25
N LEU A 260 -15.35 9.50 -0.33
CA LEU A 260 -15.28 8.12 -0.80
C LEU A 260 -15.52 7.13 0.34
N TYR A 261 -14.78 7.28 1.44
CA TYR A 261 -14.90 6.45 2.64
C TYR A 261 -16.33 6.44 3.21
N LEU A 262 -16.95 7.61 3.36
CA LEU A 262 -18.32 7.71 3.88
C LEU A 262 -19.35 7.13 2.90
N ARG A 263 -19.17 7.31 1.60
CA ARG A 263 -20.04 6.69 0.59
C ARG A 263 -19.97 5.17 0.68
N ALA A 264 -18.77 4.62 0.84
CA ALA A 264 -18.54 3.18 1.01
C ALA A 264 -19.30 2.60 2.19
N LEU A 265 -19.34 3.34 3.30
CA LEU A 265 -20.04 2.92 4.52
C LEU A 265 -21.56 3.12 4.51
N THR A 266 -22.10 3.96 3.62
CA THR A 266 -23.49 4.44 3.74
C THR A 266 -24.36 4.23 2.51
N THR A 267 -23.76 4.05 1.34
CA THR A 267 -24.48 4.01 0.05
C THR A 267 -24.21 2.71 -0.69
N GLU A 268 -22.95 2.41 -0.99
CA GLU A 268 -22.52 1.28 -1.81
C GLU A 268 -21.04 0.99 -1.57
N SER A 269 -20.57 -0.25 -1.73
CA SER A 269 -19.16 -0.63 -1.60
C SER A 269 -18.28 -0.08 -2.75
N TYR A 270 -16.95 -0.18 -2.64
CA TYR A 270 -16.03 0.46 -3.60
C TYR A 270 -16.10 -0.18 -5.00
N ASP A 271 -16.15 -1.51 -5.09
CA ASP A 271 -16.47 -2.30 -6.29
C ASP A 271 -17.69 -1.75 -7.07
N GLN A 272 -18.77 -1.42 -6.37
CA GLN A 272 -19.98 -0.84 -6.94
C GLN A 272 -19.71 0.59 -7.45
N MET A 273 -18.86 1.36 -6.77
CA MET A 273 -18.50 2.72 -7.22
C MET A 273 -17.73 2.71 -8.53
N ILE A 274 -16.91 1.69 -8.80
CA ILE A 274 -16.12 1.59 -10.03
C ILE A 274 -16.86 0.88 -11.18
N GLY A 275 -18.07 0.39 -10.97
CA GLY A 275 -18.85 -0.27 -12.03
C GLY A 275 -19.21 0.66 -13.20
N GLU A 276 -19.22 0.09 -14.42
CA GLU A 276 -19.42 0.81 -15.69
C GLU A 276 -20.71 1.64 -15.74
N SER A 277 -21.76 1.19 -15.05
CA SER A 277 -23.07 1.85 -15.03
C SER A 277 -23.28 2.81 -13.85
N ASN A 278 -22.25 3.10 -13.05
CA ASN A 278 -22.35 3.93 -11.85
C ASN A 278 -21.59 5.26 -11.98
N ASP A 279 -22.07 6.15 -12.86
CA ASP A 279 -21.48 7.48 -13.08
C ASP A 279 -21.27 8.27 -11.78
N ALA A 280 -22.18 8.14 -10.81
CA ALA A 280 -22.10 8.86 -9.55
C ALA A 280 -21.02 8.31 -8.62
N GLY A 281 -20.83 7.00 -8.58
CA GLY A 281 -19.72 6.34 -7.86
C GLY A 281 -18.38 6.62 -8.53
N ASN A 282 -18.34 6.48 -9.86
CA ASN A 282 -17.16 6.74 -10.68
C ASN A 282 -16.64 8.16 -10.47
N ALA A 283 -17.53 9.15 -10.42
CA ALA A 283 -17.18 10.54 -10.17
C ALA A 283 -16.54 10.75 -8.78
N VAL A 284 -16.97 9.99 -7.76
CA VAL A 284 -16.38 10.08 -6.41
C VAL A 284 -14.96 9.50 -6.40
N VAL A 285 -14.75 8.35 -7.03
CA VAL A 285 -13.42 7.73 -7.17
C VAL A 285 -12.50 8.64 -7.98
N GLN A 286 -12.97 9.14 -9.14
CA GLN A 286 -12.21 10.06 -9.97
C GLN A 286 -11.84 11.35 -9.23
N HIS A 287 -12.72 11.90 -8.39
CA HIS A 287 -12.40 13.09 -7.62
C HIS A 287 -11.26 12.86 -6.61
N ALA A 288 -11.22 11.68 -5.98
CA ALA A 288 -10.12 11.30 -5.09
C ALA A 288 -8.80 11.11 -5.86
N ILE A 289 -8.84 10.50 -7.05
CA ILE A 289 -7.69 10.39 -7.96
C ILE A 289 -7.18 11.78 -8.35
N ASP A 290 -8.06 12.68 -8.79
CA ASP A 290 -7.67 14.02 -9.22
C ASP A 290 -7.01 14.83 -8.08
N ALA A 291 -7.49 14.66 -6.85
CA ALA A 291 -6.89 15.30 -5.67
C ALA A 291 -5.47 14.77 -5.39
N LEU A 292 -5.24 13.45 -5.53
CA LEU A 292 -3.92 12.84 -5.41
C LEU A 292 -2.95 13.33 -6.51
N LEU A 293 -3.42 13.48 -7.75
CA LEU A 293 -2.60 14.03 -8.83
C LEU A 293 -2.26 15.51 -8.59
N ASP A 294 -3.19 16.27 -8.01
CA ASP A 294 -2.97 17.69 -7.71
C ASP A 294 -2.03 17.92 -6.51
N GLN A 295 -2.11 17.08 -5.46
CA GLN A 295 -1.11 17.11 -4.38
C GLN A 295 0.27 16.69 -4.87
N THR A 296 0.36 15.75 -5.83
CA THR A 296 1.63 15.30 -6.41
C THR A 296 2.38 16.45 -7.06
N LYS A 297 1.70 17.30 -7.84
CA LYS A 297 2.30 18.51 -8.43
C LYS A 297 2.83 19.48 -7.37
N SER A 298 2.17 19.55 -6.22
CA SER A 298 2.61 20.37 -5.10
C SER A 298 3.77 19.75 -4.34
N LEU A 299 3.86 18.41 -4.28
CA LEU A 299 5.04 17.69 -3.79
C LEU A 299 6.26 17.96 -4.68
N GLU A 300 6.11 17.95 -6.01
CA GLU A 300 7.20 18.32 -6.95
C GLU A 300 7.70 19.75 -6.72
N ARG A 301 6.78 20.70 -6.50
CA ARG A 301 7.14 22.08 -6.14
C ARG A 301 7.87 22.16 -4.80
N ALA A 302 7.46 21.37 -3.82
CA ALA A 302 8.15 21.29 -2.53
C ALA A 302 9.55 20.69 -2.67
N VAL A 303 9.73 19.66 -3.51
CA VAL A 303 11.05 19.09 -3.85
C VAL A 303 11.97 20.16 -4.43
N ALA A 304 11.48 20.96 -5.39
CA ALA A 304 12.24 22.06 -5.97
C ALA A 304 12.57 23.16 -4.94
N THR A 305 11.63 23.48 -4.05
CA THR A 305 11.81 24.47 -2.96
C THR A 305 12.91 24.06 -1.97
N LEU A 306 13.10 22.76 -1.78
CA LEU A 306 14.13 22.21 -0.90
C LEU A 306 15.49 22.04 -1.60
N ASP A 307 15.61 22.42 -2.88
CA ASP A 307 16.80 22.23 -3.73
C ASP A 307 17.27 20.76 -3.75
N LEU A 308 16.32 19.83 -3.65
CA LEU A 308 16.61 18.41 -3.75
C LEU A 308 16.92 18.09 -5.22
N LYS A 309 17.94 17.24 -5.45
CA LYS A 309 18.21 16.68 -6.78
C LYS A 309 16.94 16.08 -7.34
N ALA A 310 16.76 16.15 -8.66
CA ALA A 310 15.58 15.63 -9.34
C ALA A 310 15.17 14.26 -8.79
N ILE A 311 14.03 14.24 -8.11
CA ILE A 311 13.43 13.03 -7.56
C ILE A 311 12.51 12.49 -8.65
N GLN A 312 12.65 11.19 -8.93
CA GLN A 312 11.70 10.49 -9.76
C GLN A 312 10.68 9.84 -8.83
N PHE A 313 9.42 10.24 -8.96
CA PHE A 313 8.31 9.49 -8.37
C PHE A 313 8.03 8.27 -9.25
N GLU A 314 7.69 7.16 -8.62
CA GLU A 314 7.25 5.96 -9.35
C GLU A 314 5.98 6.29 -10.13
N GLY A 315 5.96 5.89 -11.40
CA GLY A 315 4.85 6.11 -12.32
C GLY A 315 3.87 4.94 -12.34
N SER A 316 2.85 5.03 -13.19
CA SER A 316 1.86 3.97 -13.38
C SER A 316 1.42 3.95 -14.84
N ASP A 317 1.26 2.75 -15.43
CA ASP A 317 0.78 2.63 -16.80
C ASP A 317 -0.66 3.19 -16.94
N SER A 318 -1.48 3.08 -15.89
CA SER A 318 -2.86 3.64 -15.89
C SER A 318 -2.89 5.17 -16.02
N LEU A 319 -1.82 5.85 -15.59
CA LEU A 319 -1.67 7.31 -15.67
C LEU A 319 -0.82 7.73 -16.89
N ASP A 320 0.31 7.07 -17.08
CA ASP A 320 1.36 7.46 -18.02
C ASP A 320 1.15 6.85 -19.43
N ASN A 321 0.46 5.71 -19.52
CA ASN A 321 0.21 4.99 -20.77
C ASN A 321 -1.16 4.27 -20.79
N PRO A 322 -2.28 5.01 -20.61
CA PRO A 322 -3.60 4.42 -20.41
C PRO A 322 -4.07 3.52 -21.56
N ALA A 323 -3.57 3.73 -22.78
CA ALA A 323 -3.89 2.91 -23.94
C ALA A 323 -3.34 1.47 -23.84
N LYS A 324 -2.24 1.26 -23.11
CA LYS A 324 -1.66 -0.08 -22.90
C LYS A 324 -2.59 -0.94 -22.04
N VAL A 325 -3.09 -0.36 -20.97
CA VAL A 325 -3.96 -1.03 -19.99
C VAL A 325 -5.33 -1.38 -20.59
N GLN A 326 -5.93 -0.44 -21.34
CA GLN A 326 -7.21 -0.68 -22.03
C GLN A 326 -7.10 -1.70 -23.17
N GLY A 327 -5.93 -1.85 -23.78
CA GLY A 327 -5.68 -2.80 -24.86
C GLY A 327 -5.59 -4.26 -24.38
N ASP A 328 -5.06 -4.47 -23.17
CA ASP A 328 -4.88 -5.80 -22.59
C ASP A 328 -6.19 -6.37 -22.00
N SER A 329 -7.09 -5.51 -21.48
CA SER A 329 -8.42 -5.93 -21.01
C SER A 329 -9.33 -6.43 -22.14
N ALA A 330 -9.21 -5.86 -23.34
CA ALA A 330 -9.91 -6.34 -24.53
C ALA A 330 -9.44 -7.73 -25.01
N ALA A 331 -8.21 -8.13 -24.66
CA ALA A 331 -7.66 -9.45 -24.99
C ALA A 331 -8.03 -10.53 -23.95
N ALA A 332 -8.29 -10.14 -22.70
CA ALA A 332 -8.74 -11.04 -21.63
C ALA A 332 -10.24 -11.37 -21.69
N GLY A 333 -11.05 -10.55 -22.38
CA GLY A 333 -12.51 -10.70 -22.49
C GLY A 333 -13.04 -11.80 -23.44
N ASP A 334 -12.19 -12.52 -24.18
CA ASP A 334 -12.60 -13.66 -25.05
C ASP A 334 -12.67 -15.01 -24.30
N GLY A 335 -13.14 -14.99 -23.06
CA GLY A 335 -13.46 -16.20 -22.28
C GLY A 335 -14.79 -16.86 -22.68
N GLY A 336 -15.32 -16.55 -23.86
CA GLY A 336 -16.64 -16.98 -24.33
C GLY A 336 -16.75 -18.50 -24.55
N ALA A 337 -17.39 -19.18 -23.59
CA ALA A 337 -18.13 -20.44 -23.70
C ALA A 337 -17.59 -21.50 -24.69
N LYS A 338 -16.91 -22.54 -24.17
CA LYS A 338 -16.87 -23.82 -24.89
C LYS A 338 -18.25 -24.49 -24.81
N PRO A 339 -18.87 -24.88 -25.94
CA PRO A 339 -20.16 -25.54 -25.93
C PRO A 339 -20.02 -27.02 -25.55
N ASN A 340 -20.88 -27.45 -24.62
CA ASN A 340 -21.20 -28.80 -24.11
C ASN A 340 -20.05 -29.67 -23.56
#